data_AF-A0A564YZ15-F1
#
_entry.id   AF-A0A564YZ15-F1
#
_cell.length_a   1.000
_cell.length_b   1.000
_cell.length_c   1.000
_cell.angle_alpha   90.00
_cell.angle_beta   90.00
_cell.angle_gamma   90.00
#
_symmetry.space_group_name_H-M   'P 1'
#
loop_
_entity.id
_entity.type
_entity.pdbx_description
1 polymer ?
#
loop_
_entity_poly.entity_id
_entity_poly.type
_entity_poly.pdbx_seq_one_letter_code
_entity_poly.pdbx_strand_id
1 'polypeptide(L)'
;MNSKDLQLLKMGEEQAYLIPKSDYELALQLQYLEWKDKFLSQQGDKKSQRILLNQLSEDMISKTFLSGCNLRVIDLVIAEIIQEHVQNLSFDEKESLHGLLRWYSTVQKHQPCLVAIPFQRTKIY
;
A
#
# COMPACT_ATOMS: atom_id res chain seq x y z
N MET A 1 38.61 -0.66 -2.64
CA MET A 1 37.15 -0.45 -2.73
C MET A 1 36.76 0.47 -1.58
N ASN A 2 36.15 1.63 -1.84
CA ASN A 2 35.90 2.66 -0.82
C ASN A 2 34.67 2.28 0.04
N SER A 3 34.68 2.65 1.32
CA SER A 3 33.56 2.42 2.26
C SER A 3 32.24 3.03 1.76
N LYS A 4 32.32 4.15 1.04
CA LYS A 4 31.17 4.81 0.40
C LYS A 4 30.56 3.97 -0.74
N ASP A 5 31.39 3.28 -1.53
CA ASP A 5 30.91 2.40 -2.61
C ASP A 5 30.21 1.16 -2.02
N LEU A 6 30.71 0.66 -0.88
CA LEU A 6 30.09 -0.46 -0.15
C LEU A 6 28.73 -0.07 0.46
N GLN A 7 28.59 1.18 0.93
CA GLN A 7 27.32 1.70 1.44
C GLN A 7 26.31 1.96 0.32
N LEU A 8 26.74 2.48 -0.83
CA LEU A 8 25.90 2.64 -2.03
C LEU A 8 25.43 1.30 -2.59
N LEU A 9 26.31 0.29 -2.63
CA LEU A 9 25.94 -1.08 -3.00
C LEU A 9 24.96 -1.68 -1.99
N LYS A 10 25.19 -1.51 -0.68
CA LYS A 10 24.25 -1.95 0.36
C LYS A 10 22.88 -1.28 0.24
N MET A 11 22.81 0.04 0.00
CA MET A 11 21.53 0.72 -0.21
C MET A 11 20.85 0.29 -1.51
N GLY A 12 21.62 -0.01 -2.56
CA GLY A 12 21.11 -0.58 -3.81
C GLY A 12 20.56 -2.00 -3.63
N GLU A 13 21.25 -2.85 -2.87
CA GLU A 13 20.83 -4.22 -2.53
C GLU A 13 19.63 -4.22 -1.55
N GLU A 14 19.64 -3.32 -0.57
CA GLU A 14 18.53 -3.10 0.36
C GLU A 14 17.29 -2.52 -0.34
N GLN A 15 17.38 -1.96 -1.54
CA GLN A 15 16.19 -1.55 -2.31
C GLN A 15 15.85 -2.52 -3.43
N ALA A 16 16.78 -3.39 -3.83
CA ALA A 16 16.56 -4.40 -4.86
C ALA A 16 15.46 -5.40 -4.49
N TYR A 17 15.22 -5.65 -3.19
CA TYR A 17 14.10 -6.51 -2.77
C TYR A 17 12.72 -5.88 -3.04
N LEU A 18 12.64 -4.57 -3.33
CA LEU A 18 11.38 -3.92 -3.66
C LEU A 18 11.03 -4.07 -5.15
N ILE A 19 12.00 -4.46 -5.99
CA ILE A 19 11.83 -4.65 -7.43
C ILE A 19 11.14 -6.01 -7.68
N PRO A 20 10.17 -6.10 -8.60
CA PRO A 20 9.59 -7.38 -9.02
C PRO A 20 10.66 -8.36 -9.48
N LYS A 21 10.56 -9.63 -9.05
CA LYS A 21 11.51 -10.70 -9.40
C LYS A 21 10.96 -11.70 -10.40
N SER A 22 9.69 -11.56 -10.80
CA SER A 22 9.04 -12.40 -11.80
C SER A 22 8.13 -11.57 -12.70
N ASP A 23 7.85 -12.09 -13.89
CA ASP A 23 6.91 -11.47 -14.83
C ASP A 23 5.51 -11.32 -14.23
N TYR A 24 5.11 -12.26 -13.36
CA TYR A 24 3.85 -12.18 -12.64
C TYR A 24 3.82 -11.00 -11.64
N GLU A 25 4.87 -10.83 -10.84
CA GLU A 25 4.97 -9.68 -9.94
C GLU A 25 5.04 -8.36 -10.73
N LEU A 26 5.72 -8.35 -11.88
CA LEU A 26 5.77 -7.19 -12.77
C LEU A 26 4.38 -6.86 -13.33
N ALA A 27 3.62 -7.86 -13.77
CA ALA A 27 2.25 -7.67 -14.26
C ALA A 27 1.34 -7.11 -13.16
N LEU A 28 1.42 -7.63 -11.93
CA LEU A 28 0.68 -7.08 -10.80
C LEU A 28 1.09 -5.62 -10.52
N GLN A 29 2.38 -5.32 -10.53
CA GLN A 29 2.85 -3.95 -10.35
C GLN A 29 2.25 -3.00 -11.40
N LEU A 30 2.24 -3.38 -12.68
CA LEU A 30 1.63 -2.59 -13.75
C LEU A 30 0.12 -2.41 -13.52
N GLN A 31 -0.60 -3.47 -13.13
CA GLN A 31 -2.03 -3.42 -12.82
C GLN A 31 -2.35 -2.42 -11.69
N TYR A 32 -1.56 -2.39 -10.62
CA TYR A 32 -1.78 -1.42 -9.53
C TYR A 32 -1.34 -0.01 -9.91
N LEU A 33 -0.39 0.17 -10.85
CA LEU A 33 -0.10 1.48 -11.42
C LEU A 33 -1.31 2.02 -12.22
N GLU A 34 -1.97 1.18 -13.00
CA GLU A 34 -3.22 1.56 -13.69
C GLU A 34 -4.32 1.89 -12.68
N TRP A 35 -4.45 1.09 -11.61
CA TRP A 35 -5.39 1.36 -10.54
C TRP A 35 -5.12 2.71 -9.88
N LYS A 36 -3.84 3.05 -9.63
CA LYS A 36 -3.43 4.34 -9.06
C LYS A 36 -3.86 5.50 -9.96
N ASP A 37 -3.58 5.41 -11.26
CA ASP A 37 -3.94 6.46 -12.21
C ASP A 37 -5.46 6.63 -12.28
N LYS A 38 -6.21 5.52 -12.24
CA LYS A 38 -7.67 5.55 -12.11
C LYS A 38 -8.09 6.22 -10.79
N PHE A 39 -7.51 5.89 -9.65
CA PHE A 39 -7.85 6.48 -8.35
C PHE A 39 -7.61 8.00 -8.32
N LEU A 40 -6.49 8.45 -8.88
CA LEU A 40 -6.15 9.87 -8.99
C LEU A 40 -7.07 10.63 -9.95
N SER A 41 -7.51 9.99 -11.04
CA SER A 41 -8.50 10.59 -11.95
C SER A 41 -9.84 10.90 -11.28
N GLN A 42 -10.13 10.25 -10.14
CA GLN A 42 -11.37 10.41 -9.37
C GLN A 42 -11.25 11.36 -8.18
N GLN A 43 -10.20 12.21 -8.07
CA GLN A 43 -10.01 13.11 -6.92
C GLN A 43 -11.22 14.01 -6.60
N GLY A 44 -12.01 14.39 -7.61
CA GLY A 44 -13.24 15.17 -7.41
C GLY A 44 -14.47 14.35 -6.98
N ASP A 45 -14.41 13.02 -7.10
CA ASP A 45 -15.52 12.11 -6.80
C ASP A 45 -15.15 11.14 -5.67
N LYS A 46 -15.45 11.56 -4.44
CA LYS A 46 -15.23 10.75 -3.23
C LYS A 46 -15.95 9.41 -3.27
N LYS A 47 -17.12 9.32 -3.94
CA LYS A 47 -17.89 8.08 -4.02
C LYS A 47 -17.15 7.06 -4.90
N SER A 48 -16.63 7.51 -6.04
CA SER A 48 -15.83 6.66 -6.93
C SER A 48 -14.52 6.22 -6.27
N GLN A 49 -13.84 7.12 -5.55
CA GLN A 49 -12.65 6.75 -4.76
C GLN A 49 -12.97 5.72 -3.66
N ARG A 50 -14.10 5.86 -2.97
CA ARG A 50 -14.56 4.87 -1.97
C ARG A 50 -14.78 3.50 -2.61
N ILE A 51 -15.38 3.41 -3.80
CA ILE A 51 -15.57 2.14 -4.51
C ILE A 51 -14.22 1.48 -4.79
N LEU A 52 -13.23 2.24 -5.27
CA LEU A 52 -11.89 1.72 -5.55
C LEU A 52 -11.19 1.23 -4.27
N LEU A 53 -11.34 1.93 -3.14
CA LEU A 53 -10.78 1.51 -1.85
C LEU A 53 -11.44 0.22 -1.34
N ASN A 54 -12.75 0.06 -1.52
CA ASN A 54 -13.45 -1.18 -1.17
C ASN A 54 -12.92 -2.36 -2.00
N GLN A 55 -12.78 -2.18 -3.32
CA GLN A 55 -12.21 -3.20 -4.21
C GLN A 55 -10.79 -3.59 -3.79
N LEU A 56 -9.95 -2.60 -3.47
CA LEU A 56 -8.60 -2.85 -2.97
C LEU A 56 -8.64 -3.60 -1.63
N SER A 57 -9.54 -3.22 -0.71
CA SER A 57 -9.69 -3.89 0.58
C SER A 57 -10.09 -5.35 0.43
N GLU A 58 -11.04 -5.66 -0.45
CA GLU A 58 -11.46 -7.03 -0.75
C GLU A 58 -10.32 -7.88 -1.32
N ASP A 59 -9.58 -7.34 -2.28
CA ASP A 59 -8.41 -8.01 -2.85
C ASP A 59 -7.33 -8.28 -1.79
N MET A 60 -7.14 -7.33 -0.87
CA MET A 60 -6.19 -7.46 0.22
C MET A 60 -6.61 -8.46 1.30
N ILE A 61 -7.82 -9.02 1.31
CA ILE A 61 -8.22 -10.01 2.33
C ILE A 61 -7.28 -11.23 2.28
N SER A 62 -6.98 -11.73 1.08
CA SER A 62 -6.21 -12.96 0.85
C SER A 62 -4.69 -12.75 0.72
N LYS A 63 -4.21 -11.50 0.69
CA LYS A 63 -2.80 -11.15 0.42
C LYS A 63 -2.16 -10.38 1.56
N THR A 64 -0.87 -10.56 1.79
CA THR A 64 -0.12 -9.75 2.77
C THR A 64 0.30 -8.41 2.17
N PHE A 65 0.72 -8.40 0.91
CA PHE A 65 1.14 -7.27 0.10
C PHE A 65 0.49 -7.35 -1.29
N LEU A 66 0.54 -6.27 -2.08
CA LEU A 66 -0.08 -6.21 -3.40
C LEU A 66 0.45 -7.30 -4.35
N SER A 67 1.74 -7.64 -4.24
CA SER A 67 2.38 -8.73 -4.98
C SER A 67 2.29 -10.10 -4.29
N GLY A 68 1.36 -10.27 -3.35
CA GLY A 68 1.16 -11.51 -2.60
C GLY A 68 1.84 -11.49 -1.23
N CYS A 69 3.03 -12.09 -1.12
CA CYS A 69 3.74 -12.26 0.16
C CYS A 69 4.96 -11.35 0.32
N ASN A 70 5.40 -10.67 -0.75
CA ASN A 70 6.60 -9.83 -0.74
C ASN A 70 6.21 -8.36 -0.78
N LEU A 71 6.84 -7.55 0.09
CA LEU A 71 6.77 -6.10 0.00
C LEU A 71 7.49 -5.64 -1.27
N ARG A 72 6.80 -4.86 -2.11
CA ARG A 72 7.37 -4.28 -3.34
C ARG A 72 7.20 -2.76 -3.35
N VAL A 73 7.89 -2.08 -4.28
CA VAL A 73 7.79 -0.61 -4.44
C VAL A 73 6.34 -0.18 -4.57
N ILE A 74 5.52 -0.95 -5.29
CA ILE A 74 4.13 -0.62 -5.53
C ILE A 74 3.30 -0.54 -4.24
N ASP A 75 3.62 -1.33 -3.21
CA ASP A 75 2.95 -1.24 -1.91
C ASP A 75 3.16 0.14 -1.28
N LEU A 76 4.40 0.64 -1.33
CA LEU A 76 4.77 1.95 -0.78
C LEU A 76 4.05 3.08 -1.55
N VAL A 77 4.08 3.00 -2.88
CA VAL A 77 3.45 3.99 -3.77
C VAL A 77 1.95 4.06 -3.52
N ILE A 78 1.25 2.91 -3.49
CA ILE A 78 -0.20 2.92 -3.25
C ILE A 78 -0.52 3.42 -1.84
N ALA A 79 0.25 3.01 -0.83
CA ALA A 79 0.03 3.45 0.55
C ALA A 79 0.14 4.97 0.68
N GLU A 80 1.16 5.58 0.09
CA GLU A 80 1.34 7.04 0.09
C GLU A 80 0.18 7.76 -0.60
N ILE A 81 -0.25 7.26 -1.77
CA ILE A 81 -1.34 7.89 -2.56
C ILE A 81 -2.68 7.87 -1.83
N ILE A 82 -3.00 6.80 -1.10
CA ILE A 82 -4.29 6.68 -0.43
C ILE A 82 -4.29 7.26 0.98
N GLN A 83 -3.12 7.55 1.56
CA GLN A 83 -2.95 7.91 2.96
C GLN A 83 -3.91 9.02 3.40
N GLU A 84 -3.91 10.16 2.72
CA GLU A 84 -4.75 11.32 3.06
C GLU A 84 -6.24 10.95 2.99
N HIS A 85 -6.64 10.23 1.94
CA HIS A 85 -8.03 9.84 1.77
C HIS A 85 -8.49 8.90 2.89
N VAL A 86 -7.68 7.90 3.24
CA VAL A 86 -8.00 6.92 4.30
C VAL A 86 -8.01 7.58 5.68
N GLN A 87 -7.14 8.55 5.93
CA GLN A 87 -7.13 9.29 7.20
C GLN A 87 -8.41 10.07 7.44
N ASN A 88 -8.93 10.70 6.39
CA ASN A 88 -10.13 11.54 6.44
C ASN A 88 -11.44 10.75 6.56
N LEU A 89 -11.37 9.41 6.59
CA LEU A 89 -12.56 8.57 6.73
C LEU A 89 -13.07 8.53 8.16
N SER A 90 -14.39 8.41 8.27
CA SER A 90 -15.04 8.16 9.55
C SER A 90 -14.60 6.80 10.12
N PHE A 91 -14.87 6.58 11.40
CA PHE A 91 -14.59 5.31 12.05
C PHE A 91 -15.32 4.14 11.36
N ASP A 92 -16.62 4.30 11.08
CA ASP A 92 -17.44 3.26 10.47
C ASP A 92 -16.97 2.94 9.04
N GLU A 93 -16.55 3.96 8.29
CA GLU A 93 -15.98 3.77 6.95
C GLU A 93 -14.66 3.00 7.02
N LYS A 94 -13.82 3.27 8.02
CA LYS A 94 -12.56 2.54 8.25
C LYS A 94 -12.83 1.07 8.60
N GLU A 95 -13.81 0.78 9.46
CA GLU A 95 -14.15 -0.62 9.81
C GLU A 95 -14.51 -1.45 8.56
N SER A 96 -15.20 -0.85 7.58
CA SER A 96 -15.54 -1.53 6.33
C SER A 96 -14.31 -1.91 5.46
N LEU A 97 -13.17 -1.24 5.66
CA LEU A 97 -11.93 -1.37 4.89
C LEU A 97 -10.85 -2.20 5.61
N HIS A 98 -11.26 -3.20 6.40
CA HIS A 98 -10.36 -3.97 7.27
C HIS A 98 -9.15 -4.62 6.56
N GLY A 99 -9.34 -5.12 5.33
CA GLY A 99 -8.27 -5.75 4.52
C GLY A 99 -7.21 -4.72 4.13
N LEU A 100 -7.66 -3.57 3.63
CA LEU A 100 -6.81 -2.44 3.30
C LEU A 100 -6.08 -1.89 4.52
N LEU A 101 -6.78 -1.71 5.65
CA LEU A 101 -6.17 -1.18 6.87
C LEU A 101 -5.13 -2.13 7.46
N ARG A 102 -5.39 -3.45 7.45
CA ARG A 102 -4.39 -4.47 7.82
C ARG A 102 -3.13 -4.35 6.94
N TRP A 103 -3.32 -4.28 5.63
CA TRP A 103 -2.22 -4.14 4.69
C TRP A 103 -1.44 -2.85 4.91
N TYR A 104 -2.13 -1.71 4.99
CA TYR A 104 -1.52 -0.39 5.20
C TYR A 104 -0.67 -0.37 6.47
N SER A 105 -1.18 -0.87 7.60
CA SER A 105 -0.39 -0.97 8.83
C SER A 105 0.81 -1.91 8.72
N THR A 106 0.74 -2.92 7.86
CA THR A 106 1.89 -3.80 7.59
C THR A 106 2.94 -3.04 6.80
N VAL A 107 2.56 -2.35 5.73
CA VAL A 107 3.45 -1.50 4.92
C VAL A 107 4.09 -0.38 5.76
N GLN A 108 3.31 0.29 6.60
CA GLN A 108 3.76 1.37 7.48
C GLN A 108 4.89 0.93 8.44
N LYS A 109 4.90 -0.33 8.90
CA LYS A 109 6.00 -0.85 9.73
C LYS A 109 7.33 -0.90 8.99
N HIS A 110 7.29 -1.07 7.67
CA HIS A 110 8.48 -1.08 6.81
C HIS A 110 8.87 0.31 6.32
N GLN A 111 7.94 1.26 6.30
CA GLN A 111 8.17 2.64 5.84
C GLN A 111 7.70 3.65 6.90
N PRO A 112 8.57 4.02 7.87
CA PRO A 112 8.21 4.87 9.00
C PRO A 112 7.74 6.29 8.65
N CYS A 113 7.97 6.76 7.41
CA CYS A 113 7.47 8.07 6.96
C CYS A 113 5.97 8.05 6.64
N LEU A 114 5.35 6.88 6.47
CA LEU A 114 3.90 6.76 6.33
C LEU A 114 3.23 7.07 7.67
N VAL A 115 2.20 7.90 7.63
CA VAL A 115 1.51 8.29 8.86
C VAL A 115 0.65 7.13 9.35
N ALA A 116 0.71 6.87 10.66
CA ALA A 116 -0.08 5.86 11.32
C ALA A 116 -1.58 6.18 11.20
N ILE A 117 -2.36 5.20 10.72
CA ILE A 117 -3.82 5.31 10.67
C ILE A 117 -4.37 4.43 11.79
N PRO A 118 -4.88 5.03 12.89
CA PRO A 118 -5.45 4.24 13.96
C PRO A 118 -6.78 3.62 13.50
N PHE A 119 -6.93 2.32 13.77
CA PHE A 119 -8.20 1.62 13.67
C PHE A 119 -8.22 0.53 14.74
N GLN A 120 -9.38 0.30 15.35
CA GLN A 120 -9.56 -0.76 16.34
C GLN A 120 -10.15 -1.99 15.64
N ARG A 121 -9.71 -3.19 16.04
CA ARG A 121 -10.25 -4.46 15.53
C ARG A 121 -11.51 -4.92 16.26
N THR A 122 -12.09 -4.11 17.14
CA THR A 122 -13.18 -4.53 18.00
C THR A 122 -13.95 -3.35 18.56
N LYS A 123 -15.29 -3.43 18.49
CA LYS A 123 -16.17 -2.77 19.45
C LYS A 123 -15.88 -3.37 20.83
N ILE A 124 -15.43 -2.53 21.76
CA ILE A 124 -15.42 -2.86 23.18
C ILE A 124 -16.88 -2.78 23.61
N TYR A 125 -17.55 -3.94 23.70
CA TYR A 125 -18.84 -4.11 24.37
C TYR A 125 -18.59 -4.59 25.80
#